data_AF-A0A7S2AWD4-F1
#
_entry.id   AF-A0A7S2AWD4-F1
#
_cell.length_a   1.000
_cell.length_b   1.000
_cell.length_c   1.000
_cell.angle_alpha   90.00
_cell.angle_beta   90.00
_cell.angle_gamma   90.00
#
_symmetry.space_group_name_H-M   'P 1'
#
loop_
_entity.id
_entity.type
_entity.pdbx_description
1 polymer ?
#
loop_
_entity_poly.entity_id
_entity_poly.type
_entity_poly.pdbx_seq_one_letter_code
_entity_poly.pdbx_strand_id
1 'polypeptide(L)'
;SSMIVLVGTIESADVFDAKAAMIVKDKDELTIPLDVSVLPTPKEFKEAVESLSPEQKAFATAFRSMQLASTVFSVLTIQLKPQLEKVLNLPAGSLTKEIRLAQDLTKI
;
A
#
# COMPACT_ATOMS: atom_id res chain seq x y z
N SER A 1 17.57 -10.18 -0.88
CA SER A 1 16.86 -8.94 -1.16
C SER A 1 16.14 -8.47 0.08
N SER A 2 16.18 -7.17 0.34
CA SER A 2 15.50 -6.55 1.48
C SER A 2 14.61 -5.42 0.98
N MET A 3 13.41 -5.33 1.52
CA MET A 3 12.46 -4.26 1.19
C MET A 3 11.82 -3.72 2.47
N ILE A 4 11.48 -2.43 2.44
CA ILE A 4 10.65 -1.81 3.45
C ILE A 4 9.21 -1.94 2.98
N VAL A 5 8.36 -2.53 3.81
CA VAL A 5 6.91 -2.54 3.64
C VAL A 5 6.34 -1.49 4.56
N LEU A 6 5.64 -0.53 3.99
CA LEU A 6 4.95 0.55 4.69
C LEU A 6 3.45 0.29 4.63
N VAL A 7 2.79 0.47 5.75
CA VAL A 7 1.33 0.38 5.88
C VAL A 7 0.81 1.74 6.30
N GLY A 8 -0.22 2.20 5.61
CA GLY A 8 -0.76 3.53 5.82
C GLY A 8 -2.01 3.79 5.03
N THR A 9 -2.28 5.07 4.84
CA THR A 9 -3.51 5.58 4.27
C THR A 9 -3.18 6.55 3.15
N ILE A 10 -3.92 6.47 2.03
CA ILE A 10 -3.81 7.47 0.97
C ILE A 10 -4.78 8.61 1.29
N GLU A 11 -4.23 9.79 1.60
CA GLU A 11 -5.00 11.00 1.87
C GLU A 11 -5.35 11.76 0.58
N SER A 12 -4.46 11.70 -0.42
CA SER A 12 -4.66 12.30 -1.74
C SER A 12 -3.81 11.59 -2.80
N ALA A 13 -3.97 11.95 -4.08
CA ALA A 13 -3.28 11.29 -5.19
C ALA A 13 -1.75 11.17 -5.01
N ASP A 14 -1.13 12.15 -4.35
CA ASP A 14 0.32 12.23 -4.20
C ASP A 14 0.81 12.09 -2.74
N VAL A 15 -0.11 11.90 -1.78
CA VAL A 15 0.22 11.86 -0.36
C VAL A 15 -0.14 10.50 0.25
N PHE A 16 0.90 9.78 0.67
CA PHE A 16 0.81 8.56 1.44
C PHE A 16 1.18 8.84 2.89
N ASP A 17 0.23 8.68 3.80
CA ASP A 17 0.41 8.84 5.24
C ASP A 17 0.80 7.48 5.86
N ALA A 18 2.10 7.30 6.06
CA ALA A 18 2.66 6.06 6.61
C ALA A 18 2.41 5.96 8.12
N LYS A 19 1.76 4.87 8.56
CA LYS A 19 1.49 4.60 9.98
C LYS A 19 2.48 3.63 10.60
N ALA A 20 2.89 2.62 9.85
CA ALA A 20 3.83 1.60 10.30
C ALA A 20 4.76 1.17 9.17
N ALA A 21 5.95 0.70 9.53
CA ALA A 21 6.97 0.21 8.60
C ALA A 21 7.58 -1.09 9.12
N MET A 22 7.91 -2.01 8.22
CA MET A 22 8.66 -3.23 8.54
C MET A 22 9.67 -3.55 7.45
N ILE A 23 10.83 -4.08 7.83
CA ILE A 23 11.83 -4.57 6.88
C ILE A 23 11.61 -6.07 6.68
N VAL A 24 11.42 -6.49 5.43
CA VAL A 24 11.32 -7.89 5.02
C VAL A 24 12.62 -8.28 4.32
N LYS A 25 13.30 -9.33 4.78
CA LYS A 25 14.60 -9.78 4.23
C LYS A 25 14.50 -11.24 3.80
N ASP A 26 15.02 -11.55 2.62
CA ASP A 26 15.33 -12.91 2.13
C ASP A 26 14.60 -14.10 2.80
N LYS A 27 13.54 -14.60 2.12
CA LYS A 27 12.69 -15.71 2.54
C LYS A 27 11.78 -15.42 3.74
N ASP A 28 11.81 -14.21 4.31
CA ASP A 28 10.79 -13.77 5.25
C ASP A 28 9.41 -13.70 4.56
N GLU A 29 8.39 -14.20 5.25
CA GLU A 29 6.99 -14.14 4.82
C GLU A 29 6.21 -13.17 5.70
N LEU A 30 5.54 -12.19 5.08
CA LEU A 30 4.69 -11.23 5.78
C LEU A 30 3.24 -11.46 5.38
N THR A 31 2.42 -11.84 6.35
CA THR A 31 0.96 -11.95 6.18
C THR A 31 0.27 -10.79 6.88
N ILE A 32 -0.47 -9.99 6.11
CA ILE A 32 -1.31 -8.92 6.65
C ILE A 32 -2.77 -9.39 6.53
N PRO A 33 -3.45 -9.75 7.63
CA PRO A 33 -4.86 -10.09 7.59
C PRO A 33 -5.67 -8.81 7.38
N LEU A 34 -6.36 -8.72 6.23
CA LEU A 34 -7.24 -7.60 5.90
C LEU A 34 -8.68 -8.05 5.99
N ASP A 35 -9.49 -7.28 6.72
CA ASP A 35 -10.93 -7.42 6.71
C ASP A 35 -11.48 -6.51 5.60
N VAL A 36 -11.80 -7.11 4.45
CA VAL A 36 -12.19 -6.38 3.25
C VAL A 36 -13.70 -6.26 3.22
N SER A 37 -14.22 -5.09 3.58
CA SER A 37 -15.63 -4.76 3.31
C SER A 37 -15.78 -4.33 1.85
N VAL A 38 -16.53 -5.08 1.04
CA VAL A 38 -16.80 -4.72 -0.35
C VAL A 38 -17.73 -3.49 -0.36
N LEU A 39 -17.21 -2.36 -0.83
CA LEU A 39 -18.04 -1.18 -1.11
C LEU A 39 -18.73 -1.36 -2.47
N PRO A 40 -20.02 -1.03 -2.59
CA PRO A 40 -20.72 -1.08 -3.87
C PRO A 40 -20.11 -0.10 -4.87
N THR A 41 -20.04 -0.51 -6.13
CA THR A 41 -19.55 0.36 -7.20
C THR A 41 -20.44 1.59 -7.37
N PRO A 42 -19.95 2.68 -8.01
CA PRO A 42 -20.78 3.86 -8.28
C PRO A 42 -22.10 3.57 -8.99
N LYS A 43 -22.11 2.57 -9.87
CA LYS A 43 -23.31 2.16 -10.61
C LYS A 43 -24.31 1.44 -9.71
N GLU A 44 -23.85 0.41 -8.99
CA GLU A 44 -24.69 -0.38 -8.08
C GLU A 44 -25.26 0.49 -6.95
N PHE A 45 -24.46 1.41 -6.43
CA PHE A 45 -24.96 2.36 -5.44
C PHE A 45 -26.08 3.20 -6.04
N LYS A 46 -25.88 3.80 -7.22
CA LYS A 46 -26.89 4.66 -7.86
C LYS A 46 -28.20 3.91 -8.09
N GLU A 47 -28.14 2.68 -8.60
CA GLU A 47 -29.30 1.80 -8.79
C GLU A 47 -30.00 1.48 -7.45
N ALA A 48 -29.24 1.19 -6.40
CA ALA A 48 -29.78 0.88 -5.08
C ALA A 48 -30.46 2.08 -4.38
N VAL A 49 -29.94 3.30 -4.59
CA VAL A 49 -30.57 4.50 -3.99
C VAL A 49 -31.75 5.00 -4.81
N GLU A 50 -31.91 4.61 -6.08
CA GLU A 50 -32.89 5.19 -7.00
C GLU A 50 -34.35 4.99 -6.56
N SER A 51 -34.64 3.87 -5.89
CA SER A 51 -35.97 3.53 -5.36
C SER A 51 -36.30 4.15 -4.00
N LEU A 52 -35.33 4.78 -3.33
CA LEU A 52 -35.50 5.34 -1.99
C LEU A 52 -36.15 6.74 -2.00
N SER A 53 -36.73 7.12 -0.85
CA SER A 53 -37.27 8.46 -0.65
C SER A 53 -36.15 9.52 -0.70
N PRO A 54 -36.48 10.81 -0.94
CA PRO A 54 -35.47 11.88 -1.02
C PRO A 54 -34.61 12.00 0.24
N GLU A 55 -35.20 11.82 1.42
CA GLU A 55 -34.51 11.89 2.72
C GLU A 55 -33.57 10.68 2.92
N GLN A 56 -34.02 9.49 2.52
CA GLN A 56 -33.20 8.27 2.55
C GLN A 56 -32.04 8.34 1.54
N LYS A 57 -32.28 8.93 0.36
CA LYS A 57 -31.23 9.23 -0.64
C LYS A 57 -30.18 10.18 -0.09
N ALA A 58 -30.59 11.25 0.59
CA ALA A 58 -29.69 12.21 1.19
C ALA A 58 -28.82 11.56 2.27
N PHE A 59 -29.43 10.76 3.16
CA PHE A 59 -28.71 10.03 4.19
C PHE A 59 -27.74 8.98 3.60
N ALA A 60 -28.18 8.18 2.63
CA ALA A 60 -27.34 7.17 1.99
C ALA A 60 -26.13 7.80 1.27
N THR A 61 -26.33 8.94 0.61
CA THR A 61 -25.26 9.66 -0.08
C THR A 61 -24.25 10.25 0.91
N ALA A 62 -24.72 10.83 2.02
CA ALA A 62 -23.85 11.33 3.08
C ALA A 62 -23.06 10.19 3.73
N PHE A 63 -23.70 9.06 4.02
CA PHE A 63 -23.05 7.87 4.56
C PHE A 63 -21.97 7.30 3.64
N ARG A 64 -22.26 7.20 2.33
CA ARG A 64 -21.28 6.79 1.33
C ARG A 64 -20.10 7.77 1.26
N SER A 65 -20.36 9.08 1.34
CA SER A 65 -19.29 10.07 1.34
C SER A 65 -18.35 9.88 2.54
N MET A 66 -18.89 9.54 3.71
CA MET A 66 -18.10 9.23 4.91
C MET A 66 -17.31 7.94 4.75
N GLN A 67 -17.91 6.89 4.16
CA GLN A 67 -17.21 5.64 3.87
C GLN A 67 -16.06 5.82 2.87
N LEU A 68 -16.23 6.67 1.86
CA LEU A 68 -15.18 7.00 0.88
C LEU A 68 -14.12 7.95 1.45
N ALA A 69 -14.49 8.80 2.41
CA ALA A 69 -13.56 9.66 3.14
C ALA A 69 -12.72 8.88 4.15
N SER A 70 -13.13 7.66 4.53
CA SER A 70 -12.27 6.72 5.24
C SER A 70 -11.13 6.33 4.31
N THR A 71 -9.99 6.96 4.52
CA THR A 71 -8.77 6.83 3.73
C THR A 71 -8.46 5.38 3.37
N VAL A 72 -8.24 5.11 2.09
CA VAL A 72 -8.00 3.77 1.54
C VAL A 72 -6.76 3.17 2.20
N PHE A 73 -6.93 2.02 2.87
CA PHE A 73 -5.82 1.23 3.38
C PHE A 73 -4.87 0.89 2.24
N SER A 74 -3.61 1.22 2.41
CA SER A 74 -2.63 1.14 1.34
C SER A 74 -1.31 0.58 1.84
N VAL A 75 -0.69 -0.24 1.00
CA VAL A 75 0.62 -0.88 1.25
C VAL A 75 1.61 -0.38 0.22
N LEU A 76 2.73 0.16 0.68
CA LEU A 76 3.82 0.65 -0.17
C LEU A 76 5.06 -0.21 0.05
N THR A 77 5.68 -0.68 -1.04
CA THR A 77 6.92 -1.45 -1.00
C THR A 77 8.08 -0.66 -1.56
N ILE A 78 9.15 -0.51 -0.78
CA ILE A 78 10.36 0.22 -1.15
C ILE A 78 11.53 -0.76 -1.16
N GLN A 79 12.10 -0.99 -2.33
CA GLN A 79 13.30 -1.81 -2.47
C GLN A 79 14.52 -1.08 -1.89
N LEU A 80 15.16 -1.62 -0.85
CA LEU A 80 16.27 -0.91 -0.18
C LEU A 80 17.44 -0.64 -1.13
N LYS A 81 17.88 -1.64 -1.90
CA LYS A 81 19.11 -1.56 -2.70
C LYS A 81 19.11 -0.42 -3.73
N PRO A 82 18.15 -0.35 -4.68
CA PRO A 82 18.17 0.70 -5.69
C PRO A 82 17.95 2.09 -5.08
N GLN A 83 17.21 2.19 -3.97
CA GLN A 83 16.97 3.47 -3.32
C GLN A 83 18.20 3.95 -2.54
N LEU A 84 18.93 3.03 -1.91
CA LEU A 84 20.18 3.35 -1.24
C LEU A 84 21.28 3.73 -2.25
N GLU A 85 21.33 3.07 -3.41
CA GLU A 85 22.20 3.48 -4.52
C GLU A 85 21.92 4.92 -4.96
N LYS A 86 20.65 5.33 -5.07
CA LYS A 86 20.28 6.71 -5.40
C LYS A 86 20.67 7.70 -4.32
N VAL A 87 20.41 7.39 -3.04
CA VAL A 87 20.74 8.27 -1.91
C VAL A 87 22.25 8.48 -1.78
N LEU A 88 23.02 7.41 -1.99
CA LEU A 88 24.48 7.45 -1.92
C LEU A 88 25.15 7.87 -3.24
N ASN A 89 24.36 8.25 -4.25
CA ASN A 89 24.81 8.63 -5.58
C ASN A 89 25.74 7.59 -6.25
N LEU A 90 25.42 6.30 -6.08
CA LEU A 90 26.14 5.18 -6.66
C LEU A 90 25.57 4.78 -8.03
N PRO A 91 26.40 4.29 -8.96
CA PRO A 91 25.93 3.69 -10.20
C PRO A 91 24.94 2.53 -9.94
N ALA A 92 23.95 2.39 -10.82
CA ALA A 92 22.96 1.32 -10.71
C ALA A 92 23.64 -0.07 -10.62
N GLY A 93 23.23 -0.86 -9.64
CA GLY A 93 23.74 -2.21 -9.41
C GLY A 93 25.08 -2.28 -8.65
N SER A 94 25.59 -1.16 -8.12
CA SER A 94 26.82 -1.14 -7.31
C SER A 94 26.69 -2.01 -6.06
N LEU A 95 25.55 -1.95 -5.37
CA LEU A 95 25.27 -2.76 -4.17
C LEU A 95 24.81 -4.19 -4.52
N THR A 96 24.63 -4.49 -5.80
CA THR A 96 24.21 -5.81 -6.28
C THR A 96 25.39 -6.73 -6.54
N LYS A 97 26.56 -6.17 -6.91
CA LYS A 97 27.78 -6.94 -7.22
C LYS A 97 28.49 -7.48 -5.98
N GLU A 98 28.60 -6.69 -4.91
CA GLU A 98 29.31 -7.09 -3.67
C GLU A 98 28.61 -8.23 -2.93
N ILE A 99 27.27 -8.26 -2.94
CA ILE A 99 26.49 -9.28 -2.24
C ILE A 99 26.53 -10.64 -2.94
N ARG A 100 26.59 -10.69 -4.29
CA ARG A 100 26.76 -11.97 -5.00
C ARG A 100 28.06 -12.64 -4.57
N LEU A 101 29.16 -11.88 -4.51
CA LEU A 101 30.44 -12.39 -4.06
C LEU A 101 30.39 -12.88 -2.60
N ALA A 102 29.76 -12.12 -1.71
CA ALA A 102 29.63 -12.49 -0.30
C ALA A 102 28.69 -13.70 -0.07
N GLN A 103 27.61 -13.83 -0.86
CA GLN A 103 26.68 -14.97 -0.82
C GLN A 103 27.30 -16.23 -1.45
N ASP A 104 28.06 -16.09 -2.53
CA ASP A 104 28.78 -17.22 -3.14
C ASP A 104 29.90 -17.74 -2.22
N LEU A 105 30.55 -16.85 -1.46
CA LEU A 105 31.58 -17.20 -0.46
C LEU A 105 30.98 -17.76 0.83
N THR A 106 29.82 -17.26 1.26
CA THR A 106 29.10 -17.73 2.44
C THR A 106 28.03 -18.73 2.01
N LYS A 107 28.43 -19.95 1.63
CA LYS A 107 27.51 -21.03 1.27
C LYS A 107 26.51 -21.31 2.41
N ILE A 108 25.30 -20.77 2.25
CA ILE A 108 24.02 -21.27 2.77
C ILE A 108 23.10 -21.41 1.57
#